data_AF-A0A957J895-F1
#
_entry.id   AF-A0A957J895-F1
#
_cell.length_a   1.000
_cell.length_b   1.000
_cell.length_c   1.000
_cell.angle_alpha   90.00
_cell.angle_beta   90.00
_cell.angle_gamma   90.00
#
_symmetry.space_group_name_H-M   'P 1'
#
loop_
_entity.id
_entity.type
_entity.pdbx_description
1 polymer ?
#
loop_
_entity_poly.entity_id
_entity_poly.type
_entity_poly.pdbx_seq_one_letter_code
_entity_poly.pdbx_strand_id
1 'polypeptide(L)'
;MLTLPTHPGIFVIVLGNMQDGGLPHAGCRCANCQRAWQDPRHQQYVTCLAVVDTRLPSPLVYLLDATPDIKFQLNMLGDLLGAHATRPGRLRQPDGIFLTHAHIGHIAGLAQLSKEAMFVQQLPLFASPRLRQLIHQTVLWQPLVSQLTLHDLLPHTAVNLAHDATLTPILVPHRDEWNTGTYGFLLRGPQRSLFYLPDIDGWSRWPEARSVLAQVDTAVVEVGLGGLLDATNVLPADVAVLTNVGLDHTEILGDTVEKIAQDKSGIIKTGQQVVSGCTQASVQAIVAEKAAGVGANLWQLGRDFAQPQRSTGDEWRFALPDGSVLNAELGLPGSFQAQNAAVALAAITAVEAKMGLSVAPEARQAGLKAAQLAGRVEQIQSAPTVILDGAHNPDKVRAVAGVMAERRTAGRVITVLAIKEGKAAGEMLPAVVALSDELVVTRFLSKGLWRAMSPEALAAEAQAINPALKMTLEPNPLAALRLALAQATAEDVVWVTGSLYLVGDVRSYWQAPADILWALEANHD
;
A
#
# COMPACT_ATOMS: atom_id res chain seq x y z
N MET A 1 11.62 -2.70 -12.53
CA MET A 1 12.63 -1.63 -12.30
C MET A 1 12.02 -0.60 -11.37
N LEU A 2 12.74 -0.19 -10.33
CA LEU A 2 12.30 0.88 -9.44
C LEU A 2 12.44 2.22 -10.17
N THR A 3 11.38 3.02 -10.24
CA THR A 3 11.46 4.37 -10.78
C THR A 3 12.06 5.29 -9.71
N LEU A 4 13.31 5.70 -9.91
CA LEU A 4 13.98 6.60 -8.97
C LEU A 4 13.57 8.06 -9.21
N PRO A 5 13.55 8.89 -8.16
CA PRO A 5 13.37 10.33 -8.31
C PRO A 5 14.46 10.94 -9.21
N THR A 6 14.08 11.92 -10.03
CA THR A 6 14.97 12.60 -10.99
C THR A 6 15.98 13.55 -10.34
N HIS A 7 15.81 13.84 -9.05
CA HIS A 7 16.67 14.76 -8.31
C HIS A 7 17.65 14.00 -7.39
N PRO A 8 18.93 14.39 -7.31
CA PRO A 8 19.88 13.79 -6.37
C PRO A 8 19.44 13.99 -4.92
N GLY A 9 19.56 12.95 -4.08
CA GLY A 9 19.12 13.02 -2.69
C GLY A 9 19.33 11.72 -1.92
N ILE A 10 18.81 11.68 -0.69
CA ILE A 10 18.77 10.48 0.14
C ILE A 10 17.37 9.89 0.08
N PHE A 11 17.29 8.61 -0.23
CA PHE A 11 16.04 7.87 -0.39
C PHE A 11 16.03 6.63 0.49
N VAL A 12 14.83 6.27 0.94
CA VAL A 12 14.58 4.97 1.55
C VAL A 12 13.71 4.17 0.59
N ILE A 13 14.15 2.96 0.25
CA ILE A 13 13.47 2.06 -0.66
C ILE A 13 13.03 0.82 0.13
N VAL A 14 11.74 0.48 0.06
CA VAL A 14 11.23 -0.77 0.63
C VAL A 14 11.50 -1.90 -0.36
N LEU A 15 12.39 -2.82 0.01
CA LEU A 15 12.77 -3.98 -0.82
C LEU A 15 11.95 -5.24 -0.50
N GLY A 16 11.24 -5.22 0.63
CA GLY A 16 10.33 -6.25 1.06
C GLY A 16 9.58 -5.79 2.31
N ASN A 17 8.45 -6.42 2.58
CA ASN A 17 7.57 -6.10 3.72
C ASN A 17 6.89 -7.34 4.33
N MET A 18 7.34 -8.54 3.95
CA MET A 18 6.85 -9.78 4.53
C MET A 18 7.65 -10.18 5.76
N GLN A 19 7.01 -10.89 6.69
CA GLN A 19 7.66 -11.42 7.86
C GLN A 19 8.51 -12.66 7.52
N ASP A 20 9.74 -12.72 8.06
CA ASP A 20 10.69 -13.83 8.14
C ASP A 20 10.90 -14.75 6.92
N GLY A 21 9.87 -15.48 6.51
CA GLY A 21 9.91 -16.49 5.44
C GLY A 21 9.36 -16.00 4.10
N GLY A 22 8.96 -14.73 4.01
CA GLY A 22 8.47 -14.14 2.78
C GLY A 22 7.10 -14.68 2.36
N LEU A 23 6.71 -14.33 1.15
CA LEU A 23 5.57 -14.91 0.44
C LEU A 23 6.09 -15.46 -0.90
N PRO A 24 5.94 -16.75 -1.19
CA PRO A 24 5.28 -17.77 -0.38
C PRO A 24 6.12 -18.24 0.80
N HIS A 25 5.46 -18.59 1.90
CA HIS A 25 6.10 -19.21 3.06
C HIS A 25 6.34 -20.70 2.80
N ALA A 26 7.50 -21.22 3.23
CA ALA A 26 7.87 -22.62 3.06
C ALA A 26 6.81 -23.58 3.64
N GLY A 27 6.36 -24.55 2.83
CA GLY A 27 5.36 -25.54 3.24
C GLY A 27 3.92 -25.01 3.37
N CYS A 28 3.68 -23.71 3.21
CA CYS A 28 2.34 -23.14 3.33
C CYS A 28 1.50 -23.40 2.08
N ARG A 29 0.30 -23.98 2.29
CA ARG A 29 -0.70 -24.25 1.25
C ARG A 29 -1.89 -23.27 1.31
N CYS A 30 -1.75 -22.13 1.97
CA CYS A 30 -2.79 -21.10 1.92
C CYS A 30 -2.90 -20.55 0.48
N ALA A 31 -4.03 -19.92 0.15
CA ALA A 31 -4.27 -19.43 -1.21
C ALA A 31 -3.22 -18.40 -1.66
N ASN A 32 -2.74 -17.55 -0.75
CA ASN A 32 -1.70 -16.57 -1.05
C ASN A 32 -0.37 -17.24 -1.39
N CYS A 33 0.07 -18.21 -0.59
CA CYS A 33 1.31 -18.94 -0.86
C CYS A 33 1.18 -19.82 -2.10
N GLN A 34 0.04 -20.49 -2.33
CA GLN A 34 -0.18 -21.25 -3.56
C GLN A 34 -0.10 -20.37 -4.81
N ARG A 35 -0.70 -19.17 -4.77
CA ARG A 35 -0.57 -18.19 -5.85
C ARG A 35 0.89 -17.79 -6.06
N ALA A 36 1.61 -17.44 -5.00
CA ALA A 36 3.01 -17.02 -5.08
C ALA A 36 3.99 -18.16 -5.44
N TRP A 37 3.63 -19.43 -5.18
CA TRP A 37 4.34 -20.60 -5.68
C TRP A 37 4.13 -20.83 -7.17
N GLN A 38 2.92 -20.56 -7.67
CA GLN A 38 2.56 -20.75 -9.07
C GLN A 38 3.03 -19.59 -9.95
N ASP A 39 3.26 -18.43 -9.35
CA ASP A 39 3.55 -17.19 -10.05
C ASP A 39 4.51 -16.29 -9.24
N PRO A 40 5.74 -16.07 -9.75
CA PRO A 40 6.75 -15.21 -9.12
C PRO A 40 6.31 -13.78 -8.82
N ARG A 41 5.27 -13.25 -9.45
CA ARG A 41 4.83 -11.85 -9.31
C ARG A 41 3.97 -11.61 -8.08
N HIS A 42 3.40 -12.69 -7.57
CA HIS A 42 2.75 -12.73 -6.27
C HIS A 42 3.75 -12.92 -5.13
N GLN A 43 5.03 -13.12 -5.44
CA GLN A 43 6.06 -13.21 -4.40
C GLN A 43 6.27 -11.85 -3.77
N GLN A 44 6.42 -11.86 -2.46
CA GLN A 44 6.76 -10.68 -1.69
C GLN A 44 7.93 -11.04 -0.79
N TYR A 45 8.96 -10.22 -0.83
CA TYR A 45 10.21 -10.50 -0.14
C TYR A 45 10.12 -10.13 1.33
N VAL A 46 10.97 -10.79 2.12
CA VAL A 46 11.16 -10.52 3.54
C VAL A 46 11.52 -9.05 3.77
N THR A 47 11.02 -8.50 4.87
CA THR A 47 11.16 -7.09 5.23
C THR A 47 12.62 -6.64 5.17
N CYS A 48 12.89 -5.65 4.31
CA CYS A 48 14.21 -5.08 4.12
C CYS A 48 14.06 -3.66 3.57
N LEU A 49 14.90 -2.75 4.06
CA LEU A 49 15.00 -1.38 3.55
C LEU A 49 16.37 -1.14 2.94
N ALA A 50 16.41 -0.39 1.84
CA ALA A 50 17.63 0.25 1.34
C ALA A 50 17.64 1.72 1.73
N VAL A 51 18.74 2.21 2.30
CA VAL A 51 19.03 3.64 2.42
C VAL A 51 20.04 4.00 1.33
N VAL A 52 19.64 4.89 0.43
CA VAL A 52 20.39 5.20 -0.79
C VAL A 52 20.72 6.69 -0.84
N ASP A 53 21.97 7.04 -1.13
CA ASP A 53 22.41 8.42 -1.39
C ASP A 53 22.88 8.56 -2.83
N THR A 54 22.11 9.27 -3.66
CA THR A 54 22.38 9.47 -5.10
C THR A 54 23.08 10.79 -5.39
N ARG A 55 23.52 11.54 -4.36
CA ARG A 55 24.24 12.83 -4.55
C ARG A 55 25.65 12.65 -5.13
N LEU A 56 26.16 11.42 -5.13
CA LEU A 56 27.45 11.06 -5.71
C LEU A 56 27.26 10.38 -7.08
N PRO A 57 28.24 10.50 -8.00
CA PRO A 57 28.21 9.79 -9.28
C PRO A 57 28.07 8.27 -9.15
N SER A 58 28.61 7.69 -8.08
CA SER A 58 28.34 6.31 -7.66
C SER A 58 27.46 6.36 -6.41
N PRO A 59 26.17 5.99 -6.51
CA PRO A 59 25.26 6.04 -5.38
C PRO A 59 25.73 5.13 -4.25
N LEU A 60 25.57 5.61 -3.01
CA LEU A 60 25.82 4.79 -1.83
C LEU A 60 24.56 4.02 -1.45
N VAL A 61 24.71 2.75 -1.09
CA VAL A 61 23.60 1.84 -0.82
C VAL A 61 23.86 1.07 0.47
N TYR A 62 23.04 1.30 1.49
CA TYR A 62 23.05 0.56 2.75
C TYR A 62 21.79 -0.28 2.88
N LEU A 63 21.91 -1.52 3.35
CA LEU A 63 20.76 -2.38 3.60
C LEU A 63 20.46 -2.48 5.10
N LEU A 64 19.18 -2.52 5.45
CA LEU A 64 18.72 -2.95 6.76
C LEU A 64 18.27 -4.41 6.62
N ASP A 65 18.99 -5.29 7.33
CA ASP A 65 18.96 -6.75 7.31
C ASP A 65 19.54 -7.44 6.07
N ALA A 66 20.08 -8.64 6.31
CA ALA A 66 20.52 -9.58 5.28
C ALA A 66 19.52 -10.73 5.17
N THR A 67 18.39 -10.46 4.51
CA THR A 67 17.26 -11.39 4.47
C THR A 67 17.51 -12.62 3.57
N PRO A 68 16.74 -13.72 3.71
CA PRO A 68 16.78 -14.84 2.76
C PRO A 68 16.65 -14.43 1.29
N ASP A 69 15.96 -13.33 1.00
CA ASP A 69 15.67 -12.82 -0.33
C ASP A 69 16.71 -11.84 -0.87
N ILE A 70 17.83 -11.62 -0.15
CA ILE A 70 18.82 -10.58 -0.45
C ILE A 70 19.31 -10.61 -1.91
N LYS A 71 19.41 -11.79 -2.53
CA LYS A 71 19.84 -11.91 -3.94
C LYS A 71 18.85 -11.26 -4.92
N PHE A 72 17.55 -11.29 -4.62
CA PHE A 72 16.53 -10.60 -5.42
C PHE A 72 16.50 -9.11 -5.08
N GLN A 73 16.61 -8.77 -3.79
CA GLN A 73 16.63 -7.40 -3.29
C GLN A 73 17.82 -6.58 -3.83
N LEU A 74 19.00 -7.20 -3.95
CA LEU A 74 20.16 -6.59 -4.61
C LEU A 74 19.93 -6.36 -6.10
N ASN A 75 19.26 -7.29 -6.79
CA ASN A 75 18.92 -7.11 -8.21
C ASN A 75 17.90 -5.99 -8.42
N MET A 76 16.96 -5.77 -7.49
CA MET A 76 16.05 -4.61 -7.53
C MET A 76 16.82 -3.29 -7.49
N LEU A 77 17.98 -3.27 -6.83
CA LEU A 77 18.88 -2.13 -6.70
C LEU A 77 19.96 -2.08 -7.80
N GLY A 78 19.85 -2.91 -8.86
CA GLY A 78 20.91 -3.09 -9.84
C GLY A 78 21.42 -1.80 -10.48
N ASP A 79 20.50 -0.90 -10.86
CA ASP A 79 20.84 0.39 -11.47
C ASP A 79 21.56 1.34 -10.48
N LEU A 80 21.28 1.22 -9.18
CA LEU A 80 21.91 2.02 -8.12
C LEU A 80 23.29 1.49 -7.76
N LEU A 81 23.43 0.17 -7.63
CA LEU A 81 24.70 -0.48 -7.29
C LEU A 81 25.68 -0.38 -8.45
N GLY A 82 25.20 -0.55 -9.69
CA GLY A 82 26.01 -0.60 -10.89
C GLY A 82 26.86 -1.86 -10.99
N ALA A 83 27.72 -1.88 -12.01
CA ALA A 83 28.59 -3.00 -12.29
C ALA A 83 29.80 -3.06 -11.33
N HIS A 84 30.24 -4.28 -11.01
CA HIS A 84 31.44 -4.52 -10.23
C HIS A 84 32.69 -4.13 -11.04
N ALA A 85 33.61 -3.40 -10.40
CA ALA A 85 34.77 -2.78 -11.06
C ALA A 85 35.61 -3.74 -11.93
N THR A 86 35.87 -4.96 -11.47
CA THR A 86 36.65 -5.98 -12.21
C THR A 86 35.82 -7.11 -12.83
N ARG A 87 34.50 -7.12 -12.61
CA ARG A 87 33.60 -8.21 -13.02
C ARG A 87 32.31 -7.59 -13.58
N PRO A 88 32.33 -6.98 -14.78
CA PRO A 88 31.25 -6.11 -15.25
C PRO A 88 29.88 -6.80 -15.38
N GLY A 89 29.83 -8.13 -15.50
CA GLY A 89 28.59 -8.92 -15.47
C GLY A 89 28.04 -9.22 -14.06
N ARG A 90 28.60 -8.62 -13.01
CA ARG A 90 28.15 -8.75 -11.62
C ARG A 90 27.85 -7.38 -11.02
N LEU A 91 26.93 -7.33 -10.07
CA LEU A 91 26.65 -6.11 -9.30
C LEU A 91 27.81 -5.77 -8.35
N ARG A 92 28.03 -4.47 -8.14
CA ARG A 92 28.81 -3.96 -7.00
C ARG A 92 28.12 -4.38 -5.69
N GLN A 93 28.90 -4.61 -4.64
CA GLN A 93 28.36 -4.85 -3.30
C GLN A 93 27.74 -3.58 -2.71
N PRO A 94 26.79 -3.69 -1.76
CA PRO A 94 26.34 -2.54 -0.99
C PRO A 94 27.50 -1.95 -0.16
N ASP A 95 27.34 -0.70 0.28
CA ASP A 95 28.32 0.03 1.07
C ASP A 95 28.27 -0.33 2.56
N GLY A 96 27.19 -0.98 3.00
CA GLY A 96 27.11 -1.61 4.31
C GLY A 96 25.77 -2.30 4.56
N ILE A 97 25.75 -3.17 5.56
CA ILE A 97 24.53 -3.86 6.00
C ILE A 97 24.38 -3.70 7.51
N PHE A 98 23.20 -3.28 7.96
CA PHE A 98 22.85 -3.14 9.37
C PHE A 98 21.88 -4.25 9.76
N LEU A 99 22.30 -5.12 10.68
CA LEU A 99 21.47 -6.22 11.17
C LEU A 99 20.65 -5.79 12.38
N THR A 100 19.36 -6.08 12.35
CA THR A 100 18.44 -5.77 13.43
C THR A 100 18.58 -6.73 14.61
N HIS A 101 18.52 -8.05 14.35
CA HIS A 101 18.55 -9.09 15.38
C HIS A 101 18.82 -10.51 14.83
N ALA A 102 19.05 -11.47 15.73
CA ALA A 102 19.44 -12.85 15.41
C ALA A 102 18.29 -13.79 15.03
N HIS A 103 17.41 -13.37 14.11
CA HIS A 103 16.40 -14.26 13.52
C HIS A 103 16.74 -14.56 12.06
N ILE A 104 16.38 -15.77 11.62
CA ILE A 104 16.77 -16.29 10.31
C ILE A 104 16.24 -15.42 9.16
N GLY A 105 15.07 -14.79 9.33
CA GLY A 105 14.51 -13.82 8.41
C GLY A 105 15.39 -12.58 8.16
N HIS A 106 16.25 -12.24 9.12
CA HIS A 106 17.05 -11.02 9.09
C HIS A 106 18.53 -11.26 8.80
N ILE A 107 19.02 -12.51 8.93
CA ILE A 107 20.46 -12.82 8.78
C ILE A 107 20.78 -13.96 7.81
N ALA A 108 19.81 -14.76 7.34
CA ALA A 108 20.10 -15.91 6.47
C ALA A 108 20.75 -15.52 5.13
N GLY A 109 20.48 -14.30 4.65
CA GLY A 109 21.06 -13.73 3.45
C GLY A 109 22.57 -13.56 3.50
N LEU A 110 23.17 -13.55 4.69
CA LEU A 110 24.63 -13.53 4.85
C LEU A 110 25.32 -14.64 4.03
N ALA A 111 24.69 -15.80 3.91
CA ALA A 111 25.20 -16.89 3.08
C ALA A 111 25.39 -16.51 1.60
N GLN A 112 24.57 -15.60 1.06
CA GLN A 112 24.68 -15.11 -0.33
C GLN A 112 25.85 -14.15 -0.55
N LEU A 113 26.41 -13.59 0.53
CA LEU A 113 27.53 -12.64 0.46
C LEU A 113 28.89 -13.35 0.44
N SER A 114 28.91 -14.64 0.75
CA SER A 114 30.10 -15.48 0.81
C SER A 114 30.78 -15.70 -0.54
N LYS A 115 31.92 -16.40 -0.53
CA LYS A 115 32.73 -16.67 -1.74
C LYS A 115 31.96 -17.51 -2.76
N GLU A 116 31.06 -18.35 -2.28
CA GLU A 116 30.24 -19.28 -3.03
C GLU A 116 29.19 -18.59 -3.89
N ALA A 117 28.88 -17.31 -3.62
CA ALA A 117 27.89 -16.52 -4.34
C ALA A 117 28.43 -15.15 -4.78
N MET A 118 28.16 -14.08 -4.03
CA MET A 118 28.52 -12.71 -4.42
C MET A 118 30.03 -12.45 -4.33
N PHE A 119 30.69 -13.04 -3.32
CA PHE A 119 32.09 -12.83 -2.97
C PHE A 119 32.39 -11.35 -2.69
N VAL A 120 31.91 -10.88 -1.54
CA VAL A 120 32.13 -9.50 -1.07
C VAL A 120 33.56 -9.30 -0.58
N GLN A 121 34.00 -8.04 -0.51
CA GLN A 121 35.33 -7.66 -0.08
C GLN A 121 35.25 -6.55 0.96
N GLN A 122 35.69 -6.84 2.18
CA GLN A 122 35.71 -5.90 3.31
C GLN A 122 34.36 -5.21 3.56
N LEU A 123 33.25 -5.90 3.30
CA LEU A 123 31.90 -5.32 3.41
C LEU A 123 31.61 -4.93 4.88
N PRO A 124 31.32 -3.66 5.17
CA PRO A 124 30.90 -3.25 6.52
C PRO A 124 29.59 -3.93 6.93
N LEU A 125 29.63 -4.67 8.05
CA LEU A 125 28.48 -5.31 8.65
C LEU A 125 28.33 -4.81 10.09
N PHE A 126 27.22 -4.14 10.35
CA PHE A 126 26.90 -3.53 11.64
C PHE A 126 25.90 -4.44 12.38
N ALA A 127 26.25 -4.86 13.58
CA ALA A 127 25.42 -5.74 14.40
C ALA A 127 25.62 -5.43 15.88
N SER A 128 24.69 -5.83 16.75
CA SER A 128 24.95 -5.76 18.20
C SER A 128 26.23 -6.52 18.56
N PRO A 129 26.92 -6.17 19.66
CA PRO A 129 28.14 -6.89 20.07
C PRO A 129 27.95 -8.40 20.19
N ARG A 130 26.78 -8.83 20.68
CA ARG A 130 26.45 -10.25 20.82
C ARG A 130 26.10 -10.93 19.50
N LEU A 131 25.35 -10.28 18.62
CA LEU A 131 25.09 -10.81 17.27
C LEU A 131 26.39 -10.89 16.45
N ARG A 132 27.26 -9.87 16.55
CA ARG A 132 28.59 -9.90 15.96
C ARG A 132 29.40 -11.10 16.46
N GLN A 133 29.40 -11.33 17.77
CA GLN A 133 30.07 -12.49 18.37
C GLN A 133 29.48 -13.81 17.87
N LEU A 134 28.15 -13.93 17.80
CA LEU A 134 27.46 -15.11 17.27
C LEU A 134 27.86 -15.38 15.81
N ILE A 135 27.86 -14.35 14.96
CA ILE A 135 28.30 -14.44 13.55
C ILE A 135 29.75 -14.90 13.48
N HIS A 136 30.64 -14.28 14.26
CA HIS A 136 32.06 -14.59 14.29
C HIS A 136 32.36 -16.00 14.83
N GLN A 137 31.55 -16.53 15.75
CA GLN A 137 31.77 -17.86 16.34
C GLN A 137 31.14 -19.00 15.51
N THR A 138 30.24 -18.67 14.58
CA THR A 138 29.58 -19.65 13.72
C THR A 138 30.58 -20.21 12.69
N VAL A 139 30.96 -21.48 12.87
CA VAL A 139 31.98 -22.16 12.02
C VAL A 139 31.62 -22.11 10.53
N LEU A 140 30.34 -22.29 10.19
CA LEU A 140 29.86 -22.26 8.80
C LEU A 140 30.06 -20.90 8.11
N TRP A 141 30.19 -19.81 8.88
CA TRP A 141 30.35 -18.46 8.36
C TRP A 141 31.80 -17.97 8.35
N GLN A 142 32.78 -18.76 8.81
CA GLN A 142 34.19 -18.35 8.82
C GLN A 142 34.70 -17.84 7.46
N PRO A 143 34.38 -18.47 6.31
CA PRO A 143 34.81 -17.95 5.01
C PRO A 143 34.21 -16.57 4.66
N LEU A 144 33.00 -16.29 5.16
CA LEU A 144 32.35 -14.98 5.02
C LEU A 144 32.95 -13.97 6.00
N VAL A 145 33.18 -14.34 7.26
CA VAL A 145 33.69 -13.43 8.30
C VAL A 145 35.01 -12.77 7.87
N SER A 146 35.89 -13.49 7.18
CA SER A 146 37.14 -12.91 6.63
C SER A 146 36.93 -11.88 5.51
N GLN A 147 35.73 -11.81 4.94
CA GLN A 147 35.33 -10.86 3.89
C GLN A 147 34.54 -9.67 4.43
N LEU A 148 34.23 -9.64 5.73
CA LEU A 148 33.45 -8.61 6.37
C LEU A 148 34.31 -7.69 7.24
N THR A 149 33.91 -6.43 7.33
CA THR A 149 34.39 -5.50 8.35
C THR A 149 33.29 -5.39 9.41
N LEU A 150 33.47 -6.05 10.56
CA LEU A 150 32.43 -6.12 11.59
C LEU A 150 32.47 -4.88 12.50
N HIS A 151 31.32 -4.22 12.68
CA HIS A 151 31.16 -3.03 13.51
C HIS A 151 30.10 -3.27 14.60
N ASP A 152 30.38 -2.78 15.82
CA ASP A 152 29.45 -2.88 16.95
C ASP A 152 28.37 -1.77 16.86
N LEU A 153 27.11 -2.19 16.91
CA LEU A 153 25.95 -1.33 17.10
C LEU A 153 25.62 -1.22 18.58
N LEU A 154 25.99 -0.08 19.15
CA LEU A 154 25.66 0.28 20.53
C LEU A 154 24.32 1.04 20.55
N PRO A 155 23.38 0.68 21.44
CA PRO A 155 22.08 1.36 21.53
C PRO A 155 22.26 2.88 21.68
N HIS A 156 21.43 3.64 20.98
CA HIS A 156 21.41 5.12 20.98
C HIS A 156 22.69 5.80 20.47
N THR A 157 23.67 5.04 19.96
CA THR A 157 24.87 5.61 19.35
C THR A 157 24.67 5.75 17.85
N ALA A 158 24.57 6.97 17.36
CA ALA A 158 24.39 7.25 15.94
C ALA A 158 25.61 6.77 15.12
N VAL A 159 25.35 6.01 14.06
CA VAL A 159 26.34 5.68 13.04
C VAL A 159 26.17 6.67 11.90
N ASN A 160 27.24 7.40 11.56
CA ASN A 160 27.23 8.25 10.40
C ASN A 160 27.18 7.37 9.14
N LEU A 161 26.12 7.54 8.36
CA LEU A 161 26.16 7.20 6.95
C LEU A 161 26.93 8.33 6.24
N ALA A 162 27.15 8.22 4.94
CA ALA A 162 27.85 9.30 4.24
C ALA A 162 27.13 10.66 4.37
N HIS A 163 27.93 11.72 4.40
CA HIS A 163 27.50 13.12 4.59
C HIS A 163 26.75 13.35 5.91
N ASP A 164 25.49 13.79 5.81
CA ASP A 164 24.61 14.33 6.85
C ASP A 164 23.47 13.38 7.22
N ALA A 165 23.57 12.09 6.84
CA ALA A 165 22.65 11.05 7.28
C ALA A 165 23.25 10.22 8.43
N THR A 166 22.41 9.91 9.42
CA THR A 166 22.78 9.06 10.55
C THR A 166 21.77 7.96 10.77
N LEU A 167 22.23 6.79 11.18
CA LEU A 167 21.39 5.67 11.57
C LEU A 167 21.65 5.35 13.05
N THR A 168 20.62 5.51 13.88
CA THR A 168 20.72 5.28 15.33
C THR A 168 19.97 4.01 15.70
N PRO A 169 20.64 2.97 16.23
CA PRO A 169 19.97 1.77 16.71
C PRO A 169 19.23 2.07 18.01
N ILE A 170 17.97 1.63 18.10
CA ILE A 170 17.12 1.76 19.28
C ILE A 170 16.75 0.34 19.72
N LEU A 171 17.01 0.01 20.99
CA LEU A 171 16.63 -1.29 21.53
C LEU A 171 15.10 -1.38 21.61
N VAL A 172 14.54 -2.45 21.07
CA VAL A 172 13.10 -2.72 21.08
C VAL A 172 12.82 -4.10 21.68
N PRO A 173 11.68 -4.29 22.37
CA PRO A 173 11.35 -5.56 23.00
C PRO A 173 10.88 -6.55 21.95
N HIS A 174 11.54 -7.70 21.92
CA HIS A 174 11.20 -8.82 21.06
C HIS A 174 11.68 -10.11 21.70
N ARG A 175 11.05 -11.24 21.37
CA ARG A 175 11.57 -12.56 21.73
C ARG A 175 12.97 -12.70 21.13
N ASP A 176 13.97 -12.74 22.00
CA ASP A 176 15.36 -12.77 21.59
C ASP A 176 15.98 -14.08 22.06
N GLU A 177 15.86 -15.10 21.21
CA GLU A 177 16.24 -16.49 21.50
C GLU A 177 17.72 -16.63 21.92
N TRP A 178 18.56 -15.70 21.47
CA TRP A 178 20.02 -15.72 21.67
C TRP A 178 20.51 -14.56 22.53
N ASN A 179 19.60 -13.76 23.11
CA ASN A 179 19.90 -12.58 23.91
C ASN A 179 20.87 -11.61 23.20
N THR A 180 20.73 -11.49 21.88
CA THR A 180 21.57 -10.65 21.02
C THR A 180 21.18 -9.17 21.02
N GLY A 181 20.00 -8.82 21.51
CA GLY A 181 19.36 -7.53 21.38
C GLY A 181 18.63 -7.40 20.04
N THR A 182 17.43 -6.81 20.08
CA THR A 182 16.68 -6.45 18.88
C THR A 182 16.68 -4.94 18.71
N TYR A 183 17.04 -4.49 17.50
CA TYR A 183 17.10 -3.07 17.17
C TYR A 183 16.06 -2.67 16.14
N GLY A 184 15.33 -1.58 16.44
CA GLY A 184 14.81 -0.68 15.43
C GLY A 184 15.88 0.36 15.05
N PHE A 185 15.73 1.00 13.89
CA PHE A 185 16.69 2.00 13.42
C PHE A 185 16.00 3.33 13.16
N LEU A 186 16.47 4.37 13.84
CA LEU A 186 16.10 5.76 13.54
C LEU A 186 17.10 6.33 12.54
N LEU A 187 16.66 6.45 11.29
CA LEU A 187 17.36 7.18 10.24
C LEU A 187 17.04 8.67 10.38
N ARG A 188 18.06 9.51 10.46
CA ARG A 188 17.94 10.96 10.33
C ARG A 188 18.71 11.40 9.10
N GLY A 189 18.00 11.91 8.10
CA GLY A 189 18.57 12.59 6.95
C GLY A 189 18.65 14.11 7.14
N PRO A 190 19.01 14.86 6.08
CA PRO A 190 19.22 16.30 6.13
C PRO A 190 17.99 17.10 6.56
N GLN A 191 16.80 16.64 6.16
CA GLN A 191 15.53 17.34 6.33
C GLN A 191 14.46 16.50 7.02
N ARG A 192 14.65 15.17 7.07
CA ARG A 192 13.62 14.23 7.48
C ARG A 192 14.18 13.05 8.25
N SER A 193 13.35 12.42 9.04
CA SER A 193 13.64 11.25 9.84
C SER A 193 12.65 10.12 9.56
N LEU A 194 13.14 8.89 9.68
CA LEU A 194 12.37 7.67 9.48
C LEU A 194 12.77 6.66 10.55
N PHE A 195 11.78 6.01 11.15
CA PHE A 195 12.02 4.92 12.11
C PHE A 195 11.62 3.60 11.48
N TYR A 196 12.60 2.72 11.27
CA TYR A 196 12.41 1.36 10.82
C TYR A 196 12.28 0.45 12.03
N LEU A 197 11.11 -0.16 12.18
CA LEU A 197 10.80 -1.09 13.26
C LEU A 197 10.58 -2.49 12.65
N PRO A 198 11.57 -3.41 12.76
CA PRO A 198 11.50 -4.70 12.08
C PRO A 198 10.55 -5.67 12.77
N ASP A 199 10.59 -5.74 14.10
CA ASP A 199 9.80 -6.67 14.90
C ASP A 199 9.68 -6.15 16.35
N ILE A 200 8.55 -6.43 16.99
CA ILE A 200 8.29 -6.20 18.42
C ILE A 200 7.32 -7.24 18.97
N ASP A 201 7.47 -7.60 20.25
CA ASP A 201 6.52 -8.46 20.96
C ASP A 201 5.16 -7.76 21.20
N GLY A 202 5.12 -6.43 21.10
CA GLY A 202 3.91 -5.62 21.24
C GLY A 202 4.18 -4.25 21.85
N TRP A 203 3.37 -3.27 21.45
CA TRP A 203 3.51 -1.86 21.86
C TRP A 203 3.47 -1.65 23.37
N SER A 204 2.64 -2.39 24.10
CA SER A 204 2.53 -2.28 25.56
C SER A 204 3.77 -2.76 26.32
N ARG A 205 4.66 -3.51 25.66
CA ARG A 205 5.92 -3.99 26.23
C ARG A 205 7.09 -3.04 25.95
N TRP A 206 6.85 -1.96 25.21
CA TRP A 206 7.86 -0.95 24.87
C TRP A 206 7.47 0.42 25.45
N PRO A 207 7.77 0.69 26.74
CA PRO A 207 7.44 1.97 27.38
C PRO A 207 7.96 3.20 26.62
N GLU A 208 9.10 3.04 25.93
CA GLU A 208 9.78 4.08 25.16
C GLU A 208 9.24 4.24 23.74
N ALA A 209 8.30 3.40 23.28
CA ALA A 209 7.74 3.47 21.93
C ALA A 209 7.26 4.87 21.57
N ARG A 210 6.56 5.52 22.51
CA ARG A 210 6.02 6.86 22.29
C ARG A 210 7.12 7.91 22.11
N SER A 211 8.21 7.84 22.88
CA SER A 211 9.31 8.81 22.77
C SER A 211 10.15 8.58 21.53
N VAL A 212 10.21 7.35 21.00
CA VAL A 212 10.95 7.01 19.78
C VAL A 212 10.13 7.30 18.53
N LEU A 213 8.84 6.96 18.51
CA LEU A 213 7.94 7.36 17.42
C LEU A 213 7.78 8.88 17.33
N ALA A 214 7.89 9.61 18.45
CA ALA A 214 7.96 11.06 18.42
C ALA A 214 9.21 11.62 17.72
N GLN A 215 10.17 10.77 17.32
CA GLN A 215 11.37 11.16 16.57
C GLN A 215 11.23 10.99 15.06
N VAL A 216 10.11 10.45 14.52
CA VAL A 216 9.80 10.55 13.08
C VAL A 216 9.06 11.86 12.79
N ASP A 217 9.27 12.45 11.62
CA ASP A 217 8.67 13.77 11.35
C ASP A 217 7.16 13.70 11.16
N THR A 218 6.63 12.63 10.55
CA THR A 218 5.20 12.48 10.26
C THR A 218 4.82 11.01 10.05
N ALA A 219 3.67 10.60 10.57
CA ALA A 219 3.04 9.32 10.27
C ALA A 219 1.61 9.53 9.76
N VAL A 220 1.24 8.85 8.67
CA VAL A 220 -0.14 8.79 8.18
C VAL A 220 -0.72 7.45 8.59
N VAL A 221 -1.78 7.47 9.39
CA VAL A 221 -2.39 6.26 9.97
C VAL A 221 -3.84 6.19 9.54
N GLU A 222 -4.19 5.16 8.77
CA GLU A 222 -5.57 4.87 8.38
C GLU A 222 -6.29 4.10 9.50
N VAL A 223 -7.49 4.55 9.83
CA VAL A 223 -8.39 3.85 10.76
C VAL A 223 -8.88 2.56 10.13
N GLY A 224 -8.81 1.44 10.84
CA GLY A 224 -9.27 0.14 10.33
C GLY A 224 -10.79 0.06 10.17
N LEU A 225 -11.54 0.35 11.24
CA LEU A 225 -13.00 0.37 11.24
C LEU A 225 -13.55 1.42 12.20
N GLY A 226 -14.51 2.22 11.73
CA GLY A 226 -15.16 3.22 12.58
C GLY A 226 -14.22 4.38 12.90
N GLY A 227 -14.02 4.65 14.19
CA GLY A 227 -13.05 5.60 14.73
C GLY A 227 -12.88 5.50 16.25
N LEU A 228 -13.97 5.55 17.00
CA LEU A 228 -13.94 5.64 18.47
C LEU A 228 -13.20 4.49 19.14
N LEU A 229 -13.49 3.26 18.72
CA LEU A 229 -12.95 2.02 19.30
C LEU A 229 -11.88 1.35 18.44
N ASP A 230 -11.44 2.01 17.37
CA ASP A 230 -10.39 1.46 16.51
C ASP A 230 -9.05 1.42 17.26
N ALA A 231 -8.25 0.39 17.00
CA ALA A 231 -6.95 0.21 17.65
C ALA A 231 -5.99 1.39 17.40
N THR A 232 -6.15 2.09 16.27
CA THR A 232 -5.35 3.28 15.94
C THR A 232 -5.72 4.50 16.78
N ASN A 233 -6.91 4.52 17.39
CA ASN A 233 -7.40 5.66 18.17
C ASN A 233 -6.69 5.83 19.53
N VAL A 234 -5.66 5.06 19.83
CA VAL A 234 -4.74 5.33 20.95
C VAL A 234 -3.74 6.45 20.61
N LEU A 235 -3.58 6.80 19.33
CA LEU A 235 -2.58 7.75 18.86
C LEU A 235 -3.00 9.21 19.11
N PRO A 236 -2.10 10.07 19.60
CA PRO A 236 -2.36 11.50 19.76
C PRO A 236 -2.05 12.26 18.45
N ALA A 237 -2.81 12.01 17.39
CA ALA A 237 -2.56 12.64 16.09
C ALA A 237 -2.68 14.17 16.14
N ASP A 238 -1.84 14.91 15.42
CA ASP A 238 -1.91 16.38 15.29
C ASP A 238 -3.05 16.83 14.36
N VAL A 239 -3.29 16.05 13.32
CA VAL A 239 -4.32 16.26 12.31
C VAL A 239 -5.23 15.04 12.26
N ALA A 240 -6.54 15.25 12.39
CA ALA A 240 -7.56 14.23 12.21
C ALA A 240 -8.30 14.48 10.88
N VAL A 241 -8.42 13.44 10.05
CA VAL A 241 -9.06 13.54 8.74
C VAL A 241 -10.28 12.62 8.71
N LEU A 242 -11.46 13.20 8.50
CA LEU A 242 -12.66 12.48 8.16
C LEU A 242 -12.94 12.67 6.68
N THR A 243 -13.00 11.59 5.91
CA THR A 243 -13.41 11.64 4.50
C THR A 243 -14.94 11.75 4.42
N ASN A 244 -15.59 11.11 3.45
CA ASN A 244 -17.05 11.06 3.39
C ASN A 244 -17.61 9.95 4.30
N VAL A 245 -18.81 10.15 4.84
CA VAL A 245 -19.52 9.17 5.66
C VAL A 245 -20.76 8.70 4.90
N GLY A 246 -20.93 7.38 4.80
CA GLY A 246 -22.11 6.76 4.22
C GLY A 246 -22.44 5.46 4.96
N LEU A 247 -23.52 4.79 4.54
CA LEU A 247 -23.91 3.52 5.13
C LEU A 247 -22.90 2.43 4.76
N ASP A 248 -22.07 2.06 5.73
CA ASP A 248 -21.13 0.96 5.63
C ASP A 248 -20.92 0.32 7.00
N HIS A 249 -20.68 -0.99 7.02
CA HIS A 249 -20.55 -1.78 8.25
C HIS A 249 -21.69 -1.54 9.26
N THR A 250 -22.94 -1.48 8.79
CA THR A 250 -24.11 -1.15 9.61
C THR A 250 -24.36 -2.16 10.73
N GLU A 251 -23.84 -3.38 10.57
CA GLU A 251 -23.81 -4.43 11.58
C GLU A 251 -22.95 -4.09 12.82
N ILE A 252 -21.99 -3.16 12.69
CA ILE A 252 -21.03 -2.79 13.75
C ILE A 252 -21.18 -1.31 14.14
N LEU A 253 -21.30 -0.42 13.15
CA LEU A 253 -21.25 1.04 13.36
C LEU A 253 -22.64 1.68 13.53
N GLY A 254 -23.70 0.93 13.26
CA GLY A 254 -25.09 1.39 13.36
C GLY A 254 -25.79 1.53 12.01
N ASP A 255 -27.11 1.66 12.07
CA ASP A 255 -28.05 1.63 10.95
C ASP A 255 -28.36 3.01 10.34
N THR A 256 -27.77 4.08 10.86
CA THR A 256 -27.92 5.44 10.32
C THR A 256 -26.58 6.10 10.07
N VAL A 257 -26.54 7.03 9.11
CA VAL A 257 -25.32 7.76 8.79
C VAL A 257 -24.84 8.61 9.97
N GLU A 258 -25.77 9.12 10.79
CA GLU A 258 -25.49 9.86 12.02
C GLU A 258 -24.77 9.00 13.07
N LYS A 259 -25.20 7.74 13.28
CA LYS A 259 -24.53 6.82 14.22
C LYS A 259 -23.10 6.51 13.75
N ILE A 260 -22.93 6.24 12.46
CA ILE A 260 -21.62 5.99 11.86
C ILE A 260 -20.73 7.24 11.99
N ALA A 261 -21.28 8.44 11.76
CA ALA A 261 -20.57 9.70 11.91
C ALA A 261 -20.14 9.96 13.35
N GLN A 262 -20.97 9.64 14.34
CA GLN A 262 -20.61 9.76 15.76
C GLN A 262 -19.42 8.87 16.11
N ASP A 263 -19.43 7.60 15.67
CA ASP A 263 -18.32 6.68 15.91
C ASP A 263 -17.03 7.16 15.21
N LYS A 264 -17.11 7.53 13.92
CA LYS A 264 -15.96 8.04 13.15
C LYS A 264 -15.38 9.33 13.73
N SER A 265 -16.23 10.20 14.28
CA SER A 265 -15.82 11.42 14.96
C SER A 265 -15.10 11.16 16.29
N GLY A 266 -15.06 9.90 16.76
CA GLY A 266 -14.31 9.47 17.93
C GLY A 266 -12.79 9.67 17.82
N ILE A 267 -12.26 9.90 16.62
CA ILE A 267 -10.84 10.23 16.41
C ILE A 267 -10.51 11.70 16.73
N ILE A 268 -11.53 12.56 16.85
CA ILE A 268 -11.38 13.99 17.11
C ILE A 268 -11.08 14.21 18.61
N LYS A 269 -9.92 14.80 18.89
CA LYS A 269 -9.37 15.03 20.22
C LYS A 269 -8.95 16.49 20.40
N THR A 270 -8.76 16.88 21.66
CA THR A 270 -8.38 18.24 22.04
C THR A 270 -7.08 18.69 21.36
N GLY A 271 -7.08 19.93 20.87
CA GLY A 271 -5.90 20.57 20.30
C GLY A 271 -5.55 20.13 18.88
N GLN A 272 -6.36 19.31 18.23
CA GLN A 272 -6.13 18.87 16.85
C GLN A 272 -6.58 19.91 15.80
N GLN A 273 -5.97 19.83 14.62
CA GLN A 273 -6.59 20.34 13.40
C GLN A 273 -7.44 19.22 12.77
N VAL A 274 -8.71 19.49 12.48
CA VAL A 274 -9.63 18.53 11.88
C VAL A 274 -9.93 18.96 10.46
N VAL A 275 -9.87 18.02 9.53
CA VAL A 275 -10.28 18.19 8.13
C VAL A 275 -11.41 17.22 7.84
N SER A 276 -12.54 17.74 7.34
CA SER A 276 -13.74 16.95 7.06
C SER A 276 -14.16 17.09 5.60
N GLY A 277 -14.16 15.98 4.87
CA GLY A 277 -14.73 15.82 3.54
C GLY A 277 -16.23 15.52 3.52
N CYS A 278 -16.88 15.43 4.68
CA CYS A 278 -18.32 15.17 4.78
C CYS A 278 -19.14 16.31 4.15
N THR A 279 -20.12 15.96 3.32
CA THR A 279 -20.98 16.93 2.60
C THR A 279 -22.42 16.98 3.11
N GLN A 280 -22.86 15.96 3.85
CA GLN A 280 -24.22 15.88 4.38
C GLN A 280 -24.36 16.80 5.59
N ALA A 281 -25.43 17.61 5.62
CA ALA A 281 -25.62 18.62 6.66
C ALA A 281 -25.68 18.02 8.08
N SER A 282 -26.36 16.88 8.26
CA SER A 282 -26.44 16.19 9.57
C SER A 282 -25.07 15.73 10.05
N VAL A 283 -24.27 15.12 9.17
CA VAL A 283 -22.89 14.68 9.47
C VAL A 283 -21.97 15.87 9.74
N GLN A 284 -22.06 16.93 8.93
CA GLN A 284 -21.28 18.15 9.13
C GLN A 284 -21.54 18.78 10.50
N ALA A 285 -22.80 18.78 10.96
CA ALA A 285 -23.16 19.26 12.29
C ALA A 285 -22.56 18.40 13.40
N ILE A 286 -22.60 17.07 13.28
CA ILE A 286 -22.01 16.13 14.25
C ILE A 286 -20.50 16.36 14.39
N VAL A 287 -19.80 16.48 13.26
CA VAL A 287 -18.34 16.73 13.26
C VAL A 287 -18.02 18.09 13.88
N ALA A 288 -18.82 19.12 13.57
CA ALA A 288 -18.66 20.46 14.14
C ALA A 288 -18.90 20.49 15.65
N GLU A 289 -19.96 19.83 16.13
CA GLU A 289 -20.26 19.69 17.55
C GLU A 289 -19.13 18.96 18.28
N LYS A 290 -18.64 17.86 17.71
CA LYS A 290 -17.53 17.10 18.30
C LYS A 290 -16.25 17.93 18.38
N ALA A 291 -15.89 18.62 17.31
CA ALA A 291 -14.71 19.48 17.27
C ALA A 291 -14.83 20.62 18.29
N ALA A 292 -15.98 21.31 18.35
CA ALA A 292 -16.25 22.37 19.31
C ALA A 292 -16.18 21.87 20.76
N GLY A 293 -16.77 20.70 21.05
CA GLY A 293 -16.79 20.12 22.39
C GLY A 293 -15.41 19.78 22.96
N VAL A 294 -14.42 19.54 22.11
CA VAL A 294 -13.02 19.29 22.53
C VAL A 294 -12.07 20.46 22.24
N GLY A 295 -12.59 21.57 21.68
CA GLY A 295 -11.79 22.74 21.28
C GLY A 295 -10.82 22.48 20.13
N ALA A 296 -11.16 21.58 19.20
CA ALA A 296 -10.38 21.35 17.98
C ALA A 296 -10.73 22.36 16.88
N ASN A 297 -9.75 22.75 16.06
CA ASN A 297 -10.00 23.60 14.90
C ASN A 297 -10.53 22.75 13.75
N LEU A 298 -11.56 23.18 13.03
CA LEU A 298 -12.23 22.39 12.01
C LEU A 298 -12.24 23.11 10.66
N TRP A 299 -11.84 22.39 9.60
CA TRP A 299 -12.05 22.77 8.21
C TRP A 299 -12.98 21.76 7.52
N GLN A 300 -14.05 22.26 6.89
CA GLN A 300 -15.04 21.45 6.20
C GLN A 300 -15.09 21.76 4.70
N LEU A 301 -15.19 20.69 3.91
CA LEU A 301 -15.45 20.79 2.47
C LEU A 301 -16.78 21.51 2.23
N GLY A 302 -16.77 22.53 1.37
CA GLY A 302 -17.90 23.40 1.08
C GLY A 302 -18.09 24.56 2.06
N ARG A 303 -17.24 24.69 3.09
CA ARG A 303 -17.23 25.83 4.02
C ARG A 303 -15.87 26.53 4.04
N ASP A 304 -14.82 25.79 4.39
CA ASP A 304 -13.46 26.31 4.57
C ASP A 304 -12.57 26.05 3.36
N PHE A 305 -12.86 25.00 2.60
CA PHE A 305 -12.25 24.72 1.30
C PHE A 305 -13.32 24.25 0.31
N ALA A 306 -13.09 24.45 -0.99
CA ALA A 306 -14.14 24.30 -1.99
C ALA A 306 -14.23 22.88 -2.56
N GLN A 307 -15.40 22.54 -3.09
CA GLN A 307 -15.56 21.39 -3.98
C GLN A 307 -14.61 21.56 -5.19
N PRO A 308 -13.90 20.49 -5.58
CA PRO A 308 -12.99 20.56 -6.71
C PRO A 308 -13.78 20.83 -8.00
N GLN A 309 -13.24 21.71 -8.84
CA GLN A 309 -13.86 22.08 -10.11
C GLN A 309 -13.09 21.46 -11.25
N ARG A 310 -13.78 20.72 -12.12
CA ARG A 310 -13.16 20.16 -13.32
C ARG A 310 -12.83 21.30 -14.28
N SER A 311 -11.57 21.39 -14.70
CA SER A 311 -11.09 22.36 -15.69
C SER A 311 -11.29 21.77 -17.08
N THR A 312 -10.43 20.81 -17.46
CA THR A 312 -10.49 20.07 -18.73
C THR A 312 -9.94 18.66 -18.52
N GLY A 313 -10.49 17.64 -19.20
CA GLY A 313 -9.99 16.26 -19.08
C GLY A 313 -9.95 15.75 -17.63
N ASP A 314 -8.79 15.29 -17.17
CA ASP A 314 -8.53 14.86 -15.78
C ASP A 314 -7.84 15.96 -14.94
N GLU A 315 -7.83 17.22 -15.41
CA GLU A 315 -7.35 18.38 -14.66
C GLU A 315 -8.45 18.99 -13.78
N TRP A 316 -8.11 19.24 -12.52
CA TRP A 316 -8.99 19.77 -11.50
C TRP A 316 -8.39 20.99 -10.82
N ARG A 317 -9.25 21.92 -10.45
CA ARG A 317 -8.96 23.11 -9.65
C ARG A 317 -9.40 22.91 -8.21
N PHE A 318 -8.48 23.12 -7.27
CA PHE A 318 -8.67 22.97 -5.83
C PHE A 318 -8.45 24.32 -5.15
N ALA A 319 -9.43 24.81 -4.39
CA ALA A 319 -9.26 25.98 -3.51
C ALA A 319 -9.14 25.50 -2.05
N LEU A 320 -8.03 25.84 -1.40
CA LEU A 320 -7.59 25.28 -0.13
C LEU A 320 -7.88 26.22 1.07
N PRO A 321 -7.83 25.70 2.32
CA PRO A 321 -8.17 26.49 3.51
C PRO A 321 -7.30 27.73 3.77
N ASP A 322 -6.07 27.74 3.25
CA ASP A 322 -5.14 28.87 3.32
C ASP A 322 -5.40 29.94 2.24
N GLY A 323 -6.45 29.78 1.44
CA GLY A 323 -6.79 30.66 0.32
C GLY A 323 -6.00 30.39 -0.96
N SER A 324 -5.04 29.46 -0.93
CA SER A 324 -4.30 29.07 -2.13
C SER A 324 -5.17 28.26 -3.10
N VAL A 325 -4.77 28.28 -4.38
CA VAL A 325 -5.43 27.51 -5.43
C VAL A 325 -4.39 26.65 -6.13
N LEU A 326 -4.70 25.36 -6.28
CA LEU A 326 -3.87 24.40 -7.00
C LEU A 326 -4.66 23.87 -8.20
N ASN A 327 -4.05 23.86 -9.38
CA ASN A 327 -4.53 23.08 -10.51
C ASN A 327 -3.67 21.82 -10.62
N ALA A 328 -4.29 20.65 -10.71
CA ALA A 328 -3.56 19.39 -10.83
C ALA A 328 -4.34 18.36 -11.64
N GLU A 329 -3.60 17.57 -12.40
CA GLU A 329 -4.10 16.33 -13.01
C GLU A 329 -4.09 15.20 -11.96
N LEU A 330 -5.13 14.38 -11.94
CA LEU A 330 -5.24 13.25 -11.03
C LEU A 330 -4.85 11.94 -11.70
N GLY A 331 -4.01 11.15 -11.02
CA GLY A 331 -3.74 9.77 -11.44
C GLY A 331 -4.92 8.82 -11.21
N LEU A 332 -5.81 9.18 -10.26
CA LEU A 332 -7.03 8.43 -9.93
C LEU A 332 -8.26 9.09 -10.56
N PRO A 333 -9.05 8.36 -11.37
CA PRO A 333 -10.13 8.97 -12.11
C PRO A 333 -11.41 9.14 -11.28
N GLY A 334 -12.19 10.16 -11.65
CA GLY A 334 -13.54 10.39 -11.12
C GLY A 334 -13.67 11.55 -10.14
N SER A 335 -14.87 12.15 -10.12
CA SER A 335 -15.20 13.30 -9.26
C SER A 335 -15.07 12.99 -7.77
N PHE A 336 -15.35 11.76 -7.35
CA PHE A 336 -15.15 11.32 -5.97
C PHE A 336 -13.66 11.26 -5.58
N GLN A 337 -12.77 10.92 -6.53
CA GLN A 337 -11.33 10.98 -6.29
C GLN A 337 -10.83 12.41 -6.25
N ALA A 338 -11.42 13.31 -7.05
CA ALA A 338 -11.17 14.74 -6.91
C ALA A 338 -11.58 15.26 -5.53
N GLN A 339 -12.71 14.82 -4.97
CA GLN A 339 -13.09 15.19 -3.60
C GLN A 339 -12.09 14.65 -2.57
N ASN A 340 -11.67 13.38 -2.71
CA ASN A 340 -10.61 12.82 -1.86
C ASN A 340 -9.30 13.60 -1.97
N ALA A 341 -8.93 14.04 -3.17
CA ALA A 341 -7.75 14.88 -3.41
C ALA A 341 -7.89 16.26 -2.73
N ALA A 342 -9.07 16.88 -2.77
CA ALA A 342 -9.33 18.14 -2.06
C ALA A 342 -9.15 17.97 -0.54
N VAL A 343 -9.66 16.88 0.04
CA VAL A 343 -9.48 16.55 1.46
C VAL A 343 -8.01 16.28 1.78
N ALA A 344 -7.30 15.54 0.93
CA ALA A 344 -5.87 15.26 1.11
C ALA A 344 -5.02 16.55 1.05
N LEU A 345 -5.31 17.46 0.12
CA LEU A 345 -4.64 18.76 0.04
C LEU A 345 -4.94 19.63 1.27
N ALA A 346 -6.20 19.65 1.75
CA ALA A 346 -6.55 20.35 2.98
C ALA A 346 -5.86 19.74 4.21
N ALA A 347 -5.68 18.41 4.24
CA ALA A 347 -4.91 17.72 5.28
C ALA A 347 -3.42 18.09 5.22
N ILE A 348 -2.83 18.23 4.03
CA ILE A 348 -1.47 18.73 3.87
C ILE A 348 -1.37 20.16 4.42
N THR A 349 -2.28 21.06 4.03
CA THR A 349 -2.33 22.43 4.58
C THR A 349 -2.46 22.44 6.11
N ALA A 350 -3.23 21.50 6.68
CA ALA A 350 -3.39 21.35 8.12
C ALA A 350 -2.08 20.90 8.79
N VAL A 351 -1.37 19.94 8.18
CA VAL A 351 -0.06 19.48 8.63
C VAL A 351 0.97 20.62 8.58
N GLU A 352 1.00 21.40 7.50
CA GLU A 352 1.90 22.56 7.39
C GLU A 352 1.63 23.59 8.51
N ALA A 353 0.35 23.94 8.72
CA ALA A 353 -0.04 24.88 9.75
C ALA A 353 0.26 24.38 11.18
N LYS A 354 0.11 23.07 11.42
CA LYS A 354 0.23 22.48 12.76
C LYS A 354 1.66 22.08 13.12
N MET A 355 2.41 21.58 12.14
CA MET A 355 3.73 20.97 12.34
C MET A 355 4.88 21.82 11.78
N GLY A 356 4.59 22.95 11.12
CA GLY A 356 5.62 23.82 10.54
C GLY A 356 6.32 23.21 9.33
N LEU A 357 5.71 22.20 8.70
CA LEU A 357 6.21 21.60 7.46
C LEU A 357 5.83 22.48 6.26
N SER A 358 6.52 22.26 5.13
CA SER A 358 6.20 22.92 3.87
C SER A 358 6.29 21.93 2.71
N VAL A 359 5.23 21.87 1.90
CA VAL A 359 5.11 21.01 0.72
C VAL A 359 4.86 21.90 -0.49
N ALA A 360 5.87 22.02 -1.34
CA ALA A 360 5.83 22.83 -2.55
C ALA A 360 4.65 22.44 -3.47
N PRO A 361 4.00 23.39 -4.17
CA PRO A 361 2.89 23.11 -5.09
C PRO A 361 3.20 22.02 -6.12
N GLU A 362 4.43 21.99 -6.64
CA GLU A 362 4.90 21.01 -7.62
C GLU A 362 4.94 19.60 -7.03
N ALA A 363 5.31 19.47 -5.75
CA ALA A 363 5.29 18.19 -5.04
C ALA A 363 3.86 17.71 -4.79
N ARG A 364 2.92 18.63 -4.53
CA ARG A 364 1.48 18.31 -4.42
C ARG A 364 0.93 17.79 -5.75
N GLN A 365 1.24 18.48 -6.84
CA GLN A 365 0.84 18.06 -8.20
C GLN A 365 1.43 16.70 -8.57
N ALA A 366 2.73 16.51 -8.36
CA ALA A 366 3.40 15.24 -8.63
C ALA A 366 2.80 14.11 -7.79
N GLY A 367 2.53 14.34 -6.51
CA GLY A 367 1.89 13.36 -5.63
C GLY A 367 0.48 12.96 -6.09
N LEU A 368 -0.36 13.92 -6.48
CA LEU A 368 -1.70 13.65 -6.99
C LEU A 368 -1.70 12.90 -8.33
N LYS A 369 -0.75 13.22 -9.22
CA LYS A 369 -0.59 12.54 -10.50
C LYS A 369 -0.04 11.11 -10.34
N ALA A 370 0.87 10.91 -9.38
CA ALA A 370 1.48 9.62 -9.11
C ALA A 370 0.61 8.70 -8.23
N ALA A 371 -0.45 9.24 -7.61
CA ALA A 371 -1.33 8.47 -6.75
C ALA A 371 -1.98 7.32 -7.53
N GLN A 372 -1.77 6.10 -7.03
CA GLN A 372 -2.38 4.89 -7.55
C GLN A 372 -3.01 4.12 -6.41
N LEU A 373 -4.17 3.52 -6.65
CA LEU A 373 -4.91 2.79 -5.65
C LEU A 373 -5.53 1.57 -6.33
N ALA A 374 -4.99 0.39 -6.01
CA ALA A 374 -5.42 -0.87 -6.59
C ALA A 374 -6.92 -1.08 -6.34
N GLY A 375 -7.65 -1.52 -7.37
CA GLY A 375 -9.09 -1.75 -7.29
C GLY A 375 -9.96 -0.51 -7.10
N ARG A 376 -9.51 0.66 -7.53
CA ARG A 376 -10.29 1.91 -7.58
C ARG A 376 -10.29 2.48 -8.98
N VAL A 377 -11.23 2.00 -9.80
CA VAL A 377 -11.29 2.28 -11.25
C VAL A 377 -9.91 2.06 -11.90
N GLU A 378 -9.25 0.97 -11.50
CA GLU A 378 -7.91 0.63 -11.96
C GLU A 378 -7.99 0.04 -13.37
N GLN A 379 -7.51 0.78 -14.37
CA GLN A 379 -7.36 0.24 -15.71
C GLN A 379 -6.09 -0.62 -15.77
N ILE A 380 -6.28 -1.94 -15.88
CA ILE A 380 -5.19 -2.92 -15.83
C ILE A 380 -4.80 -3.47 -17.21
N GLN A 381 -5.66 -3.25 -18.23
CA GLN A 381 -5.44 -3.65 -19.62
C GLN A 381 -6.07 -2.64 -20.57
N SER A 382 -5.53 -2.51 -21.79
CA SER A 382 -6.00 -1.56 -22.82
C SER A 382 -6.82 -2.20 -23.95
N ALA A 383 -6.58 -3.47 -24.32
CA ALA A 383 -7.30 -4.13 -25.42
C ALA A 383 -7.58 -5.63 -25.11
N PRO A 384 -8.84 -6.01 -24.78
CA PRO A 384 -9.94 -5.12 -24.38
C PRO A 384 -9.54 -4.25 -23.19
N THR A 385 -10.20 -3.11 -23.03
CA THR A 385 -10.00 -2.29 -21.83
C THR A 385 -10.54 -3.05 -20.62
N VAL A 386 -9.74 -3.21 -19.58
CA VAL A 386 -10.18 -3.87 -18.34
C VAL A 386 -10.06 -2.91 -17.18
N ILE A 387 -11.18 -2.71 -16.48
CA ILE A 387 -11.27 -1.82 -15.32
C ILE A 387 -11.68 -2.62 -14.09
N LEU A 388 -10.88 -2.53 -13.02
CA LEU A 388 -11.14 -3.18 -11.73
C LEU A 388 -11.59 -2.14 -10.69
N ASP A 389 -12.74 -2.37 -10.06
CA ASP A 389 -13.22 -1.48 -9.00
C ASP A 389 -13.94 -2.23 -7.86
N GLY A 390 -13.54 -1.95 -6.62
CA GLY A 390 -14.06 -2.59 -5.42
C GLY A 390 -15.30 -1.93 -4.80
N ALA A 391 -16.09 -1.16 -5.54
CA ALA A 391 -17.36 -0.60 -5.05
C ALA A 391 -18.30 -1.72 -4.58
N HIS A 392 -18.84 -1.56 -3.37
CA HIS A 392 -19.58 -2.62 -2.65
C HIS A 392 -20.75 -2.07 -1.81
N ASN A 393 -21.15 -0.82 -2.07
CA ASN A 393 -22.36 -0.22 -1.52
C ASN A 393 -23.02 0.67 -2.59
N PRO A 394 -24.30 1.07 -2.42
CA PRO A 394 -25.04 1.79 -3.46
C PRO A 394 -24.39 3.11 -3.88
N ASP A 395 -23.88 3.91 -2.93
CA ASP A 395 -23.23 5.19 -3.22
C ASP A 395 -21.94 5.03 -4.03
N LYS A 396 -21.07 4.09 -3.62
CA LYS A 396 -19.81 3.80 -4.32
C LYS A 396 -20.08 3.27 -5.74
N VAL A 397 -21.07 2.37 -5.89
CA VAL A 397 -21.42 1.81 -7.20
C VAL A 397 -21.97 2.89 -8.13
N ARG A 398 -22.85 3.78 -7.64
CA ARG A 398 -23.34 4.92 -8.44
C ARG A 398 -22.22 5.87 -8.87
N ALA A 399 -21.29 6.18 -7.96
CA ALA A 399 -20.16 7.04 -8.26
C ALA A 399 -19.26 6.44 -9.35
N VAL A 400 -18.94 5.15 -9.26
CA VAL A 400 -18.12 4.45 -10.25
C VAL A 400 -18.87 4.29 -11.58
N ALA A 401 -20.16 3.99 -11.53
CA ALA A 401 -21.02 3.95 -12.72
C ALA A 401 -21.00 5.28 -13.49
N GLY A 402 -21.05 6.42 -12.78
CA GLY A 402 -20.89 7.74 -13.40
C GLY A 402 -19.56 7.89 -14.14
N VAL A 403 -18.45 7.46 -13.54
CA VAL A 403 -17.12 7.49 -14.17
C VAL A 403 -17.06 6.56 -15.39
N MET A 404 -17.63 5.36 -15.30
CA MET A 404 -17.69 4.41 -16.41
C MET A 404 -18.53 4.97 -17.57
N ALA A 405 -19.63 5.67 -17.28
CA ALA A 405 -20.47 6.30 -18.28
C ALA A 405 -19.75 7.42 -19.03
N GLU A 406 -18.99 8.27 -18.31
CA GLU A 406 -18.16 9.32 -18.91
C GLU A 406 -17.02 8.76 -19.80
N ARG A 407 -16.54 7.56 -19.47
CA ARG A 407 -15.44 6.88 -20.16
C ARG A 407 -15.91 5.88 -21.22
N ARG A 408 -17.22 5.75 -21.42
CA ARG A 408 -17.79 4.76 -22.34
C ARG A 408 -17.32 5.02 -23.76
N THR A 409 -16.67 4.03 -24.36
CA THR A 409 -16.28 4.00 -25.78
C THR A 409 -17.37 3.35 -26.61
N ALA A 410 -17.17 3.22 -27.94
CA ALA A 410 -18.17 2.64 -28.85
C ALA A 410 -18.44 1.13 -28.62
N GLY A 411 -17.57 0.42 -27.90
CA GLY A 411 -17.71 -1.01 -27.63
C GLY A 411 -18.69 -1.36 -26.51
N ARG A 412 -18.94 -2.65 -26.34
CA ARG A 412 -19.79 -3.22 -25.30
C ARG A 412 -19.12 -3.16 -23.93
N VAL A 413 -19.92 -3.10 -22.88
CA VAL A 413 -19.48 -3.27 -21.50
C VAL A 413 -19.88 -4.66 -21.01
N ILE A 414 -18.88 -5.51 -20.80
CA ILE A 414 -19.03 -6.85 -20.23
C ILE A 414 -18.66 -6.77 -18.74
N THR A 415 -19.64 -6.88 -17.86
CA THR A 415 -19.42 -6.71 -16.43
C THR A 415 -19.22 -8.05 -15.74
N VAL A 416 -18.18 -8.19 -14.93
CA VAL A 416 -17.96 -9.32 -14.02
C VAL A 416 -18.35 -8.88 -12.61
N LEU A 417 -19.40 -9.48 -12.06
CA LEU A 417 -20.04 -8.99 -10.83
C LEU A 417 -20.10 -10.05 -9.74
N ALA A 418 -19.73 -9.65 -8.52
CA ALA A 418 -20.03 -10.38 -7.28
C ALA A 418 -20.35 -9.40 -6.15
N ILE A 419 -21.44 -9.64 -5.43
CA ILE A 419 -21.88 -8.80 -4.29
C ILE A 419 -21.86 -9.63 -3.01
N LYS A 420 -21.45 -9.03 -1.89
CA LYS A 420 -21.48 -9.66 -0.55
C LYS A 420 -22.93 -9.93 -0.12
N GLU A 421 -23.17 -11.08 0.47
CA GLU A 421 -24.45 -11.43 1.10
C GLU A 421 -24.83 -10.40 2.19
N GLY A 422 -26.11 -10.03 2.25
CA GLY A 422 -26.63 -9.05 3.21
C GLY A 422 -26.33 -7.58 2.87
N LYS A 423 -25.71 -7.28 1.73
CA LYS A 423 -25.63 -5.91 1.20
C LYS A 423 -26.88 -5.58 0.37
N ALA A 424 -27.14 -4.29 0.14
CA ALA A 424 -28.27 -3.78 -0.64
C ALA A 424 -28.08 -3.99 -2.16
N ALA A 425 -28.02 -5.26 -2.58
CA ALA A 425 -27.84 -5.64 -3.99
C ALA A 425 -28.89 -5.00 -4.90
N GLY A 426 -30.17 -5.03 -4.50
CA GLY A 426 -31.26 -4.37 -5.23
C GLY A 426 -31.09 -2.87 -5.44
N GLU A 427 -30.34 -2.15 -4.59
CA GLU A 427 -30.03 -0.73 -4.79
C GLU A 427 -28.76 -0.50 -5.63
N MET A 428 -27.85 -1.48 -5.67
CA MET A 428 -26.60 -1.41 -6.44
C MET A 428 -26.83 -1.81 -7.91
N LEU A 429 -27.62 -2.86 -8.14
CA LEU A 429 -27.82 -3.49 -9.45
C LEU A 429 -28.35 -2.54 -10.53
N PRO A 430 -29.28 -1.59 -10.28
CA PRO A 430 -29.79 -0.71 -11.33
C PRO A 430 -28.68 0.08 -12.03
N ALA A 431 -27.70 0.58 -11.29
CA ALA A 431 -26.58 1.33 -11.86
C ALA A 431 -25.62 0.43 -12.65
N VAL A 432 -25.41 -0.82 -12.21
CA VAL A 432 -24.57 -1.80 -12.91
C VAL A 432 -25.25 -2.28 -14.19
N VAL A 433 -26.52 -2.68 -14.10
CA VAL A 433 -27.33 -3.19 -15.20
C VAL A 433 -27.50 -2.14 -16.30
N ALA A 434 -27.71 -0.86 -15.94
CA ALA A 434 -27.86 0.21 -16.92
C ALA A 434 -26.62 0.43 -17.80
N LEU A 435 -25.43 0.09 -17.30
CA LEU A 435 -24.17 0.24 -18.03
C LEU A 435 -23.71 -1.04 -18.72
N SER A 436 -24.22 -2.20 -18.33
CA SER A 436 -23.76 -3.49 -18.82
C SER A 436 -24.53 -3.91 -20.06
N ASP A 437 -23.81 -4.28 -21.12
CA ASP A 437 -24.39 -4.94 -22.30
C ASP A 437 -24.44 -6.48 -22.09
N GLU A 438 -23.52 -7.01 -21.27
CA GLU A 438 -23.50 -8.40 -20.80
C GLU A 438 -23.04 -8.48 -19.34
N LEU A 439 -23.58 -9.43 -18.58
CA LEU A 439 -23.23 -9.67 -17.18
C LEU A 439 -22.72 -11.09 -16.96
N VAL A 440 -21.48 -11.22 -16.48
CA VAL A 440 -20.93 -12.47 -15.96
C VAL A 440 -21.03 -12.44 -14.45
N VAL A 441 -21.98 -13.19 -13.90
CA VAL A 441 -22.24 -13.25 -12.46
C VAL A 441 -21.39 -14.34 -11.84
N THR A 442 -20.64 -13.96 -10.80
CA THR A 442 -19.70 -14.85 -10.11
C THR A 442 -19.77 -14.66 -8.60
N ARG A 443 -18.84 -15.29 -7.87
CA ARG A 443 -18.62 -15.13 -6.43
C ARG A 443 -17.15 -14.81 -6.17
N PHE A 444 -16.88 -14.13 -5.07
CA PHE A 444 -15.52 -13.99 -4.55
C PHE A 444 -15.18 -15.11 -3.56
N LEU A 445 -13.88 -15.39 -3.40
CA LEU A 445 -13.32 -16.44 -2.56
C LEU A 445 -12.86 -15.84 -1.22
N SER A 446 -13.76 -15.74 -0.26
CA SER A 446 -13.43 -15.33 1.11
C SER A 446 -13.26 -16.54 2.03
N LYS A 447 -12.25 -16.50 2.92
CA LYS A 447 -12.01 -17.53 3.96
C LYS A 447 -12.63 -17.20 5.32
N GLY A 448 -13.41 -16.11 5.40
CA GLY A 448 -13.94 -15.56 6.66
C GLY A 448 -15.46 -15.63 6.78
N LEU A 449 -16.01 -14.89 7.75
CA LEU A 449 -17.46 -14.81 8.03
C LEU A 449 -18.29 -14.23 6.87
N TRP A 450 -17.65 -13.48 5.97
CA TRP A 450 -18.32 -12.79 4.87
C TRP A 450 -18.48 -13.72 3.67
N ARG A 451 -19.69 -13.87 3.15
CA ARG A 451 -19.98 -14.70 1.99
C ARG A 451 -20.43 -13.83 0.81
N ALA A 452 -20.19 -14.31 -0.40
CA ALA A 452 -20.80 -13.74 -1.59
C ALA A 452 -22.24 -14.26 -1.73
N MET A 453 -23.13 -13.47 -2.33
CA MET A 453 -24.40 -13.99 -2.83
C MET A 453 -24.13 -15.15 -3.81
N SER A 454 -25.07 -16.09 -3.89
CA SER A 454 -24.97 -17.13 -4.92
C SER A 454 -25.14 -16.48 -6.31
N PRO A 455 -24.39 -16.93 -7.34
CA PRO A 455 -24.56 -16.40 -8.69
C PRO A 455 -26.00 -16.47 -9.19
N GLU A 456 -26.75 -17.52 -8.81
CA GLU A 456 -28.15 -17.71 -9.18
C GLU A 456 -29.07 -16.65 -8.56
N ALA A 457 -28.89 -16.37 -7.26
CA ALA A 457 -29.69 -15.37 -6.55
C ALA A 457 -29.41 -13.95 -7.08
N LEU A 458 -28.13 -13.61 -7.27
CA LEU A 458 -27.73 -12.32 -7.80
C LEU A 458 -28.20 -12.13 -9.25
N ALA A 459 -28.17 -13.19 -10.06
CA ALA A 459 -28.70 -13.15 -11.41
C ALA A 459 -30.22 -12.98 -11.46
N ALA A 460 -30.97 -13.64 -10.56
CA ALA A 460 -32.41 -13.45 -10.47
C ALA A 460 -32.79 -11.98 -10.17
N GLU A 461 -32.06 -11.31 -9.27
CA GLU A 461 -32.28 -9.89 -8.98
C GLU A 461 -31.94 -8.99 -10.18
N ALA A 462 -30.83 -9.25 -10.89
CA ALA A 462 -30.46 -8.49 -12.07
C ALA A 462 -31.46 -8.69 -13.23
N GLN A 463 -31.94 -9.93 -13.42
CA GLN A 463 -32.94 -10.30 -14.42
C GLN A 463 -34.29 -9.60 -14.18
N ALA A 464 -34.65 -9.39 -12.91
CA ALA A 464 -35.86 -8.64 -12.56
C ALA A 464 -35.79 -7.15 -12.96
N ILE A 465 -34.58 -6.58 -13.06
CA ILE A 465 -34.35 -5.19 -13.49
C ILE A 465 -34.33 -5.10 -15.02
N ASN A 466 -33.63 -6.02 -15.70
CA ASN A 466 -33.61 -6.08 -17.15
C ASN A 466 -33.70 -7.53 -17.65
N PRO A 467 -34.92 -7.99 -18.03
CA PRO A 467 -35.12 -9.37 -18.50
C PRO A 467 -34.42 -9.71 -19.81
N ALA A 468 -33.96 -8.71 -20.57
CA ALA A 468 -33.29 -8.93 -21.85
C ALA A 468 -31.76 -8.92 -21.71
N LEU A 469 -31.21 -8.62 -20.53
CA LEU A 469 -29.77 -8.58 -20.32
C LEU A 469 -29.17 -9.98 -20.53
N LYS A 470 -28.12 -10.09 -21.34
CA LYS A 470 -27.40 -11.35 -21.50
C LYS A 470 -26.62 -11.66 -20.23
N MET A 471 -26.86 -12.82 -19.63
CA MET A 471 -26.24 -13.23 -18.37
C MET A 471 -25.57 -14.59 -18.46
N THR A 472 -24.36 -14.69 -17.93
CA THR A 472 -23.62 -15.96 -17.78
C THR A 472 -23.29 -16.19 -16.30
N LEU A 473 -23.55 -17.39 -15.78
CA LEU A 473 -23.19 -17.77 -14.42
C LEU A 473 -21.88 -18.55 -14.43
N GLU A 474 -20.87 -18.07 -13.71
CA GLU A 474 -19.60 -18.77 -13.53
C GLU A 474 -19.09 -18.60 -12.09
N PRO A 475 -19.25 -19.62 -11.23
CA PRO A 475 -18.90 -19.52 -9.81
C PRO A 475 -17.40 -19.37 -9.50
N ASN A 476 -16.49 -19.57 -10.45
CA ASN A 476 -15.07 -19.31 -10.25
C ASN A 476 -14.71 -17.90 -10.78
N PRO A 477 -14.20 -16.98 -9.94
CA PRO A 477 -13.98 -15.59 -10.36
C PRO A 477 -12.94 -15.45 -11.48
N LEU A 478 -11.90 -16.29 -11.50
CA LEU A 478 -10.91 -16.28 -12.58
C LEU A 478 -11.47 -16.87 -13.88
N ALA A 479 -12.31 -17.90 -13.80
CA ALA A 479 -13.00 -18.43 -14.97
C ALA A 479 -14.00 -17.40 -15.52
N ALA A 480 -14.74 -16.71 -14.64
CA ALA A 480 -15.67 -15.65 -15.01
C ALA A 480 -14.96 -14.51 -15.76
N LEU A 481 -13.81 -14.07 -15.24
CA LEU A 481 -12.98 -13.10 -15.95
C LEU A 481 -12.52 -13.61 -17.31
N ARG A 482 -12.01 -14.85 -17.40
CA ARG A 482 -11.57 -15.44 -18.68
C ARG A 482 -12.70 -15.52 -19.69
N LEU A 483 -13.92 -15.85 -19.26
CA LEU A 483 -15.11 -15.85 -20.10
C LEU A 483 -15.40 -14.44 -20.63
N ALA A 484 -15.41 -13.43 -19.76
CA ALA A 484 -15.61 -12.05 -20.17
C ALA A 484 -14.55 -11.58 -21.18
N LEU A 485 -13.27 -11.90 -20.94
CA LEU A 485 -12.16 -11.57 -21.85
C LEU A 485 -12.27 -12.30 -23.19
N ALA A 486 -12.66 -13.58 -23.19
CA ALA A 486 -12.82 -14.35 -24.42
C ALA A 486 -14.00 -13.88 -25.28
N GLN A 487 -15.01 -13.25 -24.67
CA GLN A 487 -16.15 -12.67 -25.35
C GLN A 487 -15.91 -11.23 -25.82
N ALA A 488 -14.93 -10.54 -25.24
CA ALA A 488 -14.60 -9.16 -25.53
C ALA A 488 -13.76 -9.03 -26.81
N THR A 489 -14.08 -8.02 -27.60
CA THR A 489 -13.26 -7.51 -28.70
C THR A 489 -12.32 -6.41 -28.19
N ALA A 490 -11.36 -5.97 -29.00
CA ALA A 490 -10.42 -4.91 -28.62
C ALA A 490 -11.11 -3.57 -28.27
N GLU A 491 -12.32 -3.33 -28.77
CA GLU A 491 -13.09 -2.10 -28.52
C GLU A 491 -13.97 -2.20 -27.27
N ASP A 492 -14.20 -3.41 -26.75
CA ASP A 492 -15.05 -3.66 -25.59
C ASP A 492 -14.34 -3.32 -24.27
N VAL A 493 -15.15 -3.07 -23.24
CA VAL A 493 -14.72 -2.83 -21.86
C VAL A 493 -15.14 -4.02 -21.00
N VAL A 494 -14.19 -4.61 -20.27
CA VAL A 494 -14.47 -5.57 -19.21
C VAL A 494 -14.42 -4.84 -17.86
N TRP A 495 -15.57 -4.76 -17.19
CA TRP A 495 -15.69 -4.06 -15.91
C TRP A 495 -15.86 -5.06 -14.77
N VAL A 496 -14.89 -5.14 -13.85
CA VAL A 496 -14.99 -6.02 -12.68
C VAL A 496 -15.40 -5.20 -11.46
N THR A 497 -16.53 -5.53 -10.83
CA THR A 497 -17.04 -4.77 -9.68
C THR A 497 -17.90 -5.54 -8.68
N GLY A 498 -18.38 -4.84 -7.64
CA GLY A 498 -19.29 -5.34 -6.61
C GLY A 498 -18.60 -5.76 -5.30
N SER A 499 -17.28 -5.99 -5.32
CA SER A 499 -16.52 -6.40 -4.14
C SER A 499 -15.01 -6.19 -4.31
N LEU A 500 -14.36 -5.67 -3.25
CA LEU A 500 -12.88 -5.66 -3.17
C LEU A 500 -12.30 -7.09 -3.16
N TYR A 501 -13.02 -8.08 -2.63
CA TYR A 501 -12.57 -9.47 -2.67
C TYR A 501 -12.52 -10.01 -4.10
N LEU A 502 -13.55 -9.70 -4.91
CA LEU A 502 -13.56 -10.10 -6.32
C LEU A 502 -12.39 -9.48 -7.07
N VAL A 503 -12.15 -8.18 -6.88
CA VAL A 503 -10.98 -7.51 -7.46
C VAL A 503 -9.69 -8.21 -7.04
N GLY A 504 -9.53 -8.51 -5.74
CA GLY A 504 -8.36 -9.22 -5.22
C GLY A 504 -8.18 -10.63 -5.78
N ASP A 505 -9.28 -11.33 -6.11
CA ASP A 505 -9.25 -12.66 -6.72
C ASP A 505 -8.86 -12.62 -8.19
N VAL A 506 -9.36 -11.64 -8.96
CA VAL A 506 -9.12 -11.60 -10.42
C VAL A 506 -7.87 -10.84 -10.82
N ARG A 507 -7.41 -9.89 -10.00
CA ARG A 507 -6.24 -9.04 -10.30
C ARG A 507 -4.96 -9.85 -10.51
N SER A 508 -4.90 -11.09 -10.00
CA SER A 508 -3.80 -12.04 -10.28
C SER A 508 -3.63 -12.39 -11.76
N TYR A 509 -4.65 -12.17 -12.60
CA TYR A 509 -4.58 -12.49 -14.03
C TYR A 509 -3.52 -11.67 -14.81
N TRP A 510 -3.34 -10.38 -14.50
CA TRP A 510 -2.50 -9.44 -15.28
C TRP A 510 -1.08 -9.26 -14.80
N GLN A 511 -0.68 -10.01 -13.80
CA GLN A 511 0.73 -10.07 -13.51
C GLN A 511 1.38 -10.76 -14.79
N ALA A 512 2.62 -10.44 -15.23
CA ALA A 512 3.28 -10.87 -16.49
C ALA A 512 3.76 -12.36 -16.65
N PRO A 513 3.34 -13.11 -17.69
CA PRO A 513 3.72 -14.52 -17.93
C PRO A 513 5.12 -14.66 -18.56
N ALA A 514 6.20 -14.37 -17.82
CA ALA A 514 7.56 -14.51 -18.36
C ALA A 514 8.05 -15.97 -18.56
N ASP A 515 7.25 -16.99 -18.20
CA ASP A 515 7.64 -18.40 -18.31
C ASP A 515 6.91 -19.19 -19.42
N ILE A 516 6.12 -18.53 -20.29
CA ILE A 516 5.49 -19.20 -21.45
C ILE A 516 6.45 -19.17 -22.66
N LEU A 517 7.60 -19.83 -22.50
CA LEU A 517 8.46 -20.25 -23.61
C LEU A 517 8.99 -21.64 -23.28
N TRP A 518 8.13 -22.68 -23.27
CA TRP A 518 8.55 -24.09 -23.44
C TRP A 518 7.37 -25.00 -23.82
N ALA A 519 6.45 -24.53 -24.66
CA ALA A 519 5.35 -25.36 -25.16
C ALA A 519 5.10 -25.16 -26.65
N LEU A 520 6.14 -25.34 -27.47
CA LEU A 520 6.03 -25.85 -28.84
C LEU A 520 7.25 -26.75 -29.10
N GLU A 521 6.99 -27.97 -29.60
CA GLU A 521 7.91 -29.09 -29.89
C GLU A 521 8.19 -30.00 -28.66
N ALA A 522 7.90 -31.31 -28.62
CA ALA A 522 7.57 -32.29 -29.65
C ALA A 522 6.77 -33.50 -29.08
N ASN A 523 5.84 -34.00 -29.91
CA ASN A 523 5.48 -35.39 -30.24
C ASN A 523 5.75 -36.56 -29.28
N HIS A 524 4.71 -37.41 -29.20
CA HIS A 524 4.73 -38.89 -29.26
C HIS A 524 5.81 -39.63 -28.46
N ASP A 525 5.47 -40.12 -27.26
CA ASP A 525 5.09 -41.52 -26.96
C ASP A 525 4.93 -41.73 -25.45
#